data_AF-A0A2E2WHZ5-F1
#
_entry.id   AF-A0A2E2WHZ5-F1
#
_cell.length_a   1.000
_cell.length_b   1.000
_cell.length_c   1.000
_cell.angle_alpha   90.00
_cell.angle_beta   90.00
_cell.angle_gamma   90.00
#
_symmetry.space_group_name_H-M   'P 1'
#
loop_
_entity.id
_entity.type
_entity.pdbx_description
1 polymer ?
#
loop_
_entity_poly.entity_id
_entity_poly.type
_entity_poly.pdbx_seq_one_letter_code
_entity_poly.pdbx_strand_id
1 'polypeptide(L)'
;MILLALTKKQILQHMLLPGIVPRLKTILSNGFDNLAYYMALVYRAVNILPNNHPYTQRSNIGRYGVMRVLSEASSHLTFDKHNIDKIIIYFALLAGIFLLAFQFILLLAALMVGPALAQLPTSYSGFITTDNPNTDIAFRLLSQVFGIPDLFGTTVSSPTTFHTAMHTLFQYYSTGILVIASIIIAYFVFVVLAETAQTGTPFGKRFNHVWAPIRLVVAIGLLIPVSYGMNSAQWITLHAAKFGSGFATQGWIRFNEAMTESYLGDTDNLVATPNVPRLRELANFMMIAKACKYAYEVQTAGLTTSGGDAADIAIEAYL
;
A
#
# COMPACT_ATOMS: atom_id res chain seq x y z
N MET A 1 47.41 -32.61 -34.55
CA MET A 1 47.54 -31.55 -33.53
C MET A 1 47.61 -30.22 -34.29
N ILE A 2 46.46 -29.61 -34.58
CA ILE A 2 46.40 -28.36 -35.36
C ILE A 2 45.68 -27.32 -34.51
N LEU A 3 46.44 -26.30 -34.09
CA LEU A 3 45.95 -25.08 -33.48
C LEU A 3 44.90 -24.44 -34.39
N LEU A 4 43.64 -24.39 -33.96
CA LEU A 4 42.70 -23.42 -34.51
C LEU A 4 42.92 -22.09 -33.81
N ALA A 5 43.27 -21.06 -34.57
CA ALA A 5 43.47 -19.71 -34.11
C ALA A 5 42.18 -19.16 -33.48
N LEU A 6 42.12 -19.16 -32.13
CA LEU A 6 41.06 -18.44 -31.42
C LEU A 6 41.23 -16.94 -31.66
N THR A 7 40.20 -16.33 -32.25
CA THR A 7 40.17 -14.89 -32.50
C THR A 7 39.95 -14.15 -31.17
N LYS A 8 40.69 -13.08 -30.90
CA LYS A 8 40.60 -12.29 -29.64
C LYS A 8 39.16 -11.90 -29.24
N LYS A 9 38.28 -11.70 -30.24
CA LYS A 9 36.85 -11.40 -30.04
C LYS A 9 36.07 -12.56 -29.40
N GLN A 10 36.38 -13.80 -29.75
CA GLN A 10 35.73 -15.00 -29.20
C GLN A 10 36.18 -15.28 -27.76
N ILE A 11 37.46 -15.02 -27.45
CA ILE A 11 38.00 -15.13 -26.09
C ILE A 11 37.40 -14.07 -25.17
N LEU A 12 37.32 -12.81 -25.64
CA LEU A 12 36.76 -11.70 -24.86
C LEU A 12 35.27 -11.88 -24.56
N GLN A 13 34.50 -12.40 -25.53
CA GLN A 13 33.07 -12.73 -25.35
C GLN A 13 32.87 -13.89 -24.37
N HIS A 14 33.80 -14.85 -24.30
CA HIS A 14 33.75 -15.95 -23.33
C HIS A 14 34.24 -15.56 -21.93
N MET A 15 35.20 -14.63 -21.82
CA MET A 15 35.74 -14.20 -20.52
C MET A 15 34.85 -13.17 -19.80
N LEU A 16 34.20 -12.24 -20.53
CA LEU A 16 33.43 -11.17 -19.88
C LEU A 16 31.99 -11.56 -19.53
N LEU A 17 31.35 -12.46 -20.29
CA LEU A 17 29.94 -12.83 -20.08
C LEU A 17 29.68 -14.31 -20.43
N PRO A 18 30.27 -15.29 -19.73
CA PRO A 18 30.00 -16.69 -20.01
C PRO A 18 28.55 -17.03 -19.61
N GLY A 19 27.69 -17.23 -20.60
CA GLY A 19 26.39 -17.88 -20.42
C GLY A 19 25.22 -17.01 -19.91
N ILE A 20 25.41 -15.73 -19.60
CA ILE A 20 24.30 -14.85 -19.18
C ILE A 20 23.36 -14.55 -20.35
N VAL A 21 23.90 -14.21 -21.52
CA VAL A 21 23.09 -13.87 -22.71
C VAL A 21 22.18 -15.02 -23.17
N PRO A 22 22.65 -16.27 -23.35
CA PRO A 22 21.76 -17.36 -23.75
C PRO A 22 20.74 -17.70 -22.67
N ARG A 23 21.10 -17.59 -21.37
CA ARG A 23 20.18 -17.85 -20.25
C ARG A 23 19.12 -16.76 -20.09
N LEU A 24 19.50 -15.50 -20.25
CA LEU A 24 18.57 -14.38 -20.26
C LEU A 24 17.62 -14.50 -21.45
N LYS A 25 18.12 -14.91 -22.62
CA LYS A 25 17.27 -15.15 -23.80
C LYS A 25 16.25 -16.26 -23.56
N THR A 26 16.61 -17.36 -22.89
CA THR A 26 15.65 -18.43 -22.55
C THR A 26 14.65 -18.05 -21.47
N ILE A 27 15.06 -17.24 -20.48
CA ILE A 27 14.15 -16.73 -19.43
C ILE A 27 13.19 -15.69 -20.01
N LEU A 28 13.70 -14.78 -20.85
CA LEU A 28 12.91 -13.74 -21.48
C LEU A 28 12.07 -14.26 -22.66
N SER A 29 12.43 -15.39 -23.28
CA SER A 29 11.52 -16.06 -24.20
C SER A 29 10.41 -16.78 -23.43
N ASN A 30 10.76 -17.65 -22.48
CA ASN A 30 9.79 -18.56 -21.87
C ASN A 30 8.93 -17.89 -20.78
N GLY A 31 9.45 -16.86 -20.11
CA GLY A 31 8.74 -16.15 -19.04
C GLY A 31 7.60 -15.26 -19.53
N PHE A 32 7.63 -14.84 -20.79
CA PHE A 32 6.64 -13.93 -21.37
C PHE A 32 5.68 -14.60 -22.36
N ASP A 33 5.65 -15.93 -22.42
CA ASP A 33 4.80 -16.70 -23.34
C ASP A 33 3.31 -16.44 -23.12
N ASN A 34 2.89 -16.42 -21.85
CA ASN A 34 1.52 -16.10 -21.48
C ASN A 34 1.20 -14.62 -21.73
N LEU A 35 2.16 -13.72 -21.52
CA LEU A 35 1.99 -12.29 -21.77
C LEU A 35 1.79 -12.01 -23.26
N ALA A 36 2.55 -12.69 -24.13
CA ALA A 36 2.39 -12.61 -25.58
C ALA A 36 1.00 -13.10 -26.02
N TYR A 37 0.50 -14.20 -25.43
CA TYR A 37 -0.84 -14.72 -25.70
C TYR A 37 -1.95 -13.74 -25.25
N TYR A 38 -1.85 -13.19 -24.04
CA TYR A 38 -2.83 -12.20 -23.55
C TYR A 38 -2.83 -10.94 -24.41
N MET A 39 -1.66 -10.46 -24.82
CA MET A 39 -1.57 -9.32 -25.74
C MET A 39 -2.23 -9.63 -27.08
N ALA A 40 -2.05 -10.83 -27.63
CA ALA A 40 -2.73 -11.26 -28.85
C ALA A 40 -4.26 -11.33 -28.68
N LEU A 41 -4.76 -11.74 -27.51
CA LEU A 41 -6.19 -11.71 -27.19
C LEU A 41 -6.76 -10.29 -27.11
N VAL A 42 -6.01 -9.34 -26.54
CA VAL A 42 -6.41 -7.93 -26.49
C VAL A 42 -6.48 -7.35 -27.91
N TYR A 43 -5.47 -7.61 -28.74
CA TYR A 43 -5.50 -7.18 -30.15
C TYR A 43 -6.59 -7.86 -30.98
N ARG A 44 -6.98 -9.10 -30.65
CA ARG A 44 -8.17 -9.74 -31.23
C ARG A 44 -9.46 -9.04 -30.81
N ALA A 45 -9.60 -8.69 -29.53
CA ALA A 45 -10.81 -8.02 -29.03
C ALA A 45 -11.08 -6.67 -29.72
N VAL A 46 -10.01 -6.00 -30.16
CA VAL A 46 -10.05 -4.70 -30.85
C VAL A 46 -10.10 -4.84 -32.38
N ASN A 47 -10.19 -6.08 -32.89
CA ASN A 47 -10.13 -6.41 -34.32
C ASN A 47 -8.87 -5.87 -35.03
N ILE A 48 -7.73 -5.79 -34.32
CA ILE A 48 -6.42 -5.52 -34.91
C ILE A 48 -5.85 -6.81 -35.49
N LEU A 49 -5.94 -7.91 -34.72
CA LEU A 49 -5.61 -9.25 -35.21
C LEU A 49 -6.87 -9.96 -35.71
N PRO A 50 -6.81 -10.64 -36.87
CA PRO A 50 -7.94 -11.38 -37.40
C PRO A 50 -8.33 -12.54 -36.47
N ASN A 51 -9.62 -12.87 -36.45
CA ASN A 51 -10.22 -13.82 -35.49
C ASN A 51 -9.64 -15.25 -35.55
N ASN A 52 -8.96 -15.63 -36.64
CA ASN A 52 -8.32 -16.95 -36.80
C ASN A 52 -6.78 -16.88 -36.82
N HIS A 53 -6.19 -15.82 -36.25
CA HIS A 53 -4.73 -15.68 -36.27
C HIS A 53 -4.05 -16.76 -35.40
N PRO A 54 -2.95 -17.40 -35.84
CA PRO A 54 -2.24 -18.42 -35.08
C PRO A 54 -1.85 -18.01 -33.66
N TYR A 55 -1.63 -16.71 -33.42
CA TYR A 55 -1.28 -16.14 -32.09
C TYR A 55 -2.45 -16.11 -31.11
N THR A 56 -3.68 -16.28 -31.57
CA THR A 56 -4.88 -16.28 -30.70
C THR A 56 -5.27 -17.68 -30.23
N GLN A 57 -4.60 -18.71 -30.77
CA GLN A 57 -4.85 -20.11 -30.44
C GLN A 57 -4.01 -20.53 -29.23
N ARG A 58 -4.65 -21.19 -28.25
CA ARG A 58 -3.95 -21.70 -27.05
C ARG A 58 -2.90 -22.76 -27.38
N SER A 59 -3.01 -23.45 -28.51
CA SER A 59 -2.06 -24.47 -28.96
C SER A 59 -0.67 -23.93 -29.31
N ASN A 60 -0.56 -22.62 -29.59
CA ASN A 60 0.68 -21.99 -30.03
C ASN A 60 1.37 -21.16 -28.92
N ILE A 61 0.91 -21.24 -27.67
CA ILE A 61 1.56 -20.58 -26.53
C ILE A 61 3.02 -21.07 -26.43
N GLY A 62 3.96 -20.14 -26.34
CA GLY A 62 5.41 -20.43 -26.29
C GLY A 62 6.14 -20.50 -27.62
N ARG A 63 5.44 -20.39 -28.76
CA ARG A 63 6.07 -20.34 -30.10
C ARG A 63 6.39 -18.92 -30.58
N TYR A 64 5.83 -17.90 -29.92
CA TYR A 64 5.99 -16.51 -30.28
C TYR A 64 6.13 -15.66 -29.01
N GLY A 65 6.97 -14.62 -29.09
CA GLY A 65 7.16 -13.66 -28.02
C GLY A 65 6.39 -12.36 -28.24
N VAL A 66 6.40 -11.51 -27.21
CA VAL A 66 5.70 -10.21 -27.18
C VAL A 66 6.06 -9.34 -28.39
N MET A 67 7.34 -9.22 -28.73
CA MET A 67 7.80 -8.40 -29.85
C MET A 67 7.23 -8.85 -31.20
N ARG A 68 7.02 -10.15 -31.41
CA ARG A 68 6.42 -10.67 -32.66
C ARG A 68 4.93 -10.34 -32.77
N VAL A 69 4.22 -10.41 -31.64
CA VAL A 69 2.80 -10.04 -31.60
C VAL A 69 2.64 -8.53 -31.82
N LEU A 70 3.55 -7.73 -31.26
CA LEU A 70 3.56 -6.28 -31.44
C LEU A 70 3.89 -5.86 -32.88
N SER A 71 4.85 -6.54 -33.53
CA SER A 71 5.17 -6.29 -34.94
C SER A 71 4.03 -6.70 -35.86
N GLU A 72 3.40 -7.85 -35.61
CA GLU A 72 2.25 -8.32 -36.40
C GLU A 72 1.01 -7.45 -36.21
N ALA A 73 0.80 -6.91 -35.01
CA ALA A 73 -0.27 -5.95 -34.77
C ALA A 73 -0.02 -4.61 -35.49
N SER A 74 1.25 -4.20 -35.61
CA SER A 74 1.62 -2.94 -36.27
C SER A 74 1.33 -2.94 -37.77
N SER A 75 1.49 -4.09 -38.45
CA SER A 75 1.25 -4.22 -39.89
C SER A 75 -0.23 -4.16 -40.26
N HIS A 76 -1.11 -4.45 -39.30
CA HIS A 76 -2.56 -4.41 -39.47
C HIS A 76 -3.19 -3.09 -39.00
N LEU A 77 -2.37 -2.09 -38.61
CA LEU A 77 -2.84 -0.80 -38.13
C LEU A 77 -3.01 0.17 -39.30
N THR A 78 -4.24 0.57 -39.62
CA THR A 78 -4.49 1.67 -40.57
C THR A 78 -4.63 2.99 -39.82
N PHE A 79 -3.88 4.01 -40.25
CA PHE A 79 -3.88 5.33 -39.64
C PHE A 79 -5.02 6.18 -40.20
N ASP A 80 -6.24 5.82 -39.83
CA ASP A 80 -7.45 6.55 -40.21
C ASP A 80 -8.11 7.17 -38.98
N LYS A 81 -8.67 8.38 -39.12
CA LYS A 81 -9.45 9.03 -38.05
C LYS A 81 -10.65 8.20 -37.56
N HIS A 82 -11.13 7.25 -38.37
CA HIS A 82 -12.23 6.35 -37.99
C HIS A 82 -11.78 5.17 -37.13
N ASN A 83 -10.48 4.80 -37.16
CA ASN A 83 -9.93 3.67 -36.41
C ASN A 83 -9.12 4.13 -35.18
N ILE A 84 -9.39 5.34 -34.67
CA ILE A 84 -8.66 5.94 -33.53
C ILE A 84 -8.64 5.01 -32.31
N ASP A 85 -9.73 4.32 -32.01
CA ASP A 85 -9.81 3.41 -30.85
C ASP A 85 -8.77 2.28 -30.93
N LYS A 86 -8.52 1.76 -32.13
CA LYS A 86 -7.53 0.69 -32.37
C LYS A 86 -6.11 1.22 -32.17
N ILE A 87 -5.86 2.44 -32.66
CA ILE A 87 -4.58 3.13 -32.55
C ILE A 87 -4.26 3.41 -31.07
N ILE A 88 -5.21 3.92 -30.30
CA ILE A 88 -5.04 4.20 -28.87
C ILE A 88 -4.65 2.92 -28.11
N ILE A 89 -5.34 1.81 -28.34
CA ILE A 89 -5.07 0.56 -27.60
C ILE A 89 -3.70 -0.01 -27.97
N TYR A 90 -3.32 0.03 -29.26
CA TYR A 90 -1.97 -0.37 -29.69
C TYR A 90 -0.88 0.46 -29.01
N PHE A 91 -1.00 1.79 -29.03
CA PHE A 91 -0.02 2.67 -28.38
C PHE A 91 -0.03 2.58 -26.85
N ALA A 92 -1.18 2.33 -26.22
CA ALA A 92 -1.26 2.11 -24.77
C ALA A 92 -0.49 0.84 -24.35
N LEU A 93 -0.65 -0.26 -25.09
CA LEU A 93 0.09 -1.49 -24.85
C LEU A 93 1.59 -1.34 -25.13
N LEU A 94 1.95 -0.65 -26.23
CA LEU A 94 3.33 -0.31 -26.56
C LEU A 94 3.98 0.54 -25.45
N ALA A 95 3.29 1.58 -25.00
CA ALA A 95 3.73 2.45 -23.92
C ALA A 95 3.90 1.68 -22.60
N GLY A 96 2.98 0.77 -22.28
CA GLY A 96 3.10 -0.10 -21.10
C GLY A 96 4.36 -0.98 -21.14
N ILE A 97 4.63 -1.62 -22.28
CA ILE A 97 5.86 -2.43 -22.47
C ILE A 97 7.11 -1.56 -22.39
N PHE A 98 7.07 -0.37 -23.01
CA PHE A 98 8.18 0.58 -22.98
C PHE A 98 8.47 1.07 -21.56
N LEU A 99 7.45 1.47 -20.80
CA LEU A 99 7.60 1.93 -19.42
C LEU A 99 8.15 0.82 -18.51
N LEU A 100 7.67 -0.41 -18.67
CA LEU A 100 8.18 -1.56 -17.91
C LEU A 100 9.66 -1.82 -18.25
N ALA A 101 10.01 -1.84 -19.54
CA ALA A 101 11.39 -2.03 -19.97
C ALA A 101 12.29 -0.88 -19.47
N PHE A 102 11.83 0.36 -19.57
CA PHE A 102 12.53 1.54 -19.07
C PHE A 102 12.73 1.47 -17.54
N GLN A 103 11.72 1.04 -16.79
CA GLN A 103 11.82 0.84 -15.35
C GLN A 103 12.84 -0.25 -14.98
N PHE A 104 12.89 -1.35 -15.74
CA PHE A 104 13.88 -2.40 -15.54
C PHE A 104 15.31 -1.91 -15.85
N ILE A 105 15.47 -1.09 -16.90
CA ILE A 105 16.75 -0.46 -17.24
C ILE A 105 17.17 0.52 -16.15
N LEU A 106 16.27 1.36 -15.64
CA LEU A 106 16.56 2.26 -14.53
C LEU A 106 16.95 1.50 -13.26
N LEU A 107 16.32 0.36 -12.98
CA LEU A 107 16.68 -0.50 -11.85
C LEU A 107 18.07 -1.11 -12.03
N LEU A 108 18.41 -1.61 -13.23
CA LEU A 108 19.75 -2.09 -13.55
C LEU A 108 20.81 -0.97 -13.52
N ALA A 109 20.46 0.23 -13.97
CA ALA A 109 21.34 1.39 -13.89
C ALA A 109 21.56 1.80 -12.42
N ALA A 110 20.51 1.79 -11.60
CA ALA A 110 20.61 2.02 -10.16
C ALA A 110 21.50 0.99 -9.44
N LEU A 111 21.53 -0.26 -9.91
CA LEU A 111 22.46 -1.30 -9.43
C LEU A 111 23.93 -1.01 -9.77
N MET A 112 24.20 -0.26 -10.85
CA MET A 112 25.56 0.07 -11.30
C MET A 112 26.05 1.42 -10.74
N VAL A 113 25.15 2.26 -10.25
CA VAL A 113 25.47 3.54 -9.59
C VAL A 113 25.57 3.33 -8.08
N GLY A 114 26.75 3.01 -7.57
CA GLY A 114 27.14 3.31 -6.19
C GLY A 114 28.01 4.57 -6.14
N PRO A 115 28.09 5.35 -5.04
CA PRO A 115 27.27 5.45 -3.84
C PRO A 115 26.51 6.81 -3.84
N ALA A 116 25.49 6.98 -4.69
CA ALA A 116 24.60 8.15 -4.60
C ALA A 116 23.39 7.89 -3.68
N LEU A 117 23.19 6.64 -3.26
CA LEU A 117 22.10 6.20 -2.37
C LEU A 117 22.62 5.78 -0.98
N ALA A 118 23.81 6.21 -0.57
CA ALA A 118 24.37 5.85 0.75
C ALA A 118 23.51 6.36 1.92
N GLN A 119 22.65 7.34 1.67
CA GLN A 119 21.75 7.94 2.64
C GLN A 119 20.34 7.33 2.63
N LEU A 120 20.04 6.41 1.70
CA LEU A 120 18.79 5.66 1.72
C LEU A 120 18.97 4.33 2.46
N PRO A 121 17.95 3.87 3.22
CA PRO A 121 17.98 2.56 3.84
C PRO A 121 18.25 1.45 2.81
N THR A 122 19.18 0.55 3.13
CA THR A 122 19.52 -0.61 2.27
C THR A 122 18.52 -1.76 2.40
N SER A 123 17.56 -1.63 3.33
CA SER A 123 16.51 -2.61 3.60
C SER A 123 15.13 -1.95 3.66
N TYR A 124 14.10 -2.68 3.24
CA TYR A 124 12.71 -2.22 3.32
C TYR A 124 12.27 -1.87 4.75
N SER A 125 12.83 -2.55 5.76
CA SER A 125 12.54 -2.23 7.16
C SER A 125 12.99 -0.81 7.50
N GLY A 126 14.18 -0.39 7.08
CA GLY A 126 14.69 0.95 7.40
C GLY A 126 13.91 2.10 6.77
N PHE A 127 13.04 1.84 5.80
CA PHE A 127 12.09 2.84 5.30
C PHE A 127 10.86 3.01 6.18
N ILE A 128 10.49 2.01 6.96
CA ILE A 128 9.16 1.92 7.60
C ILE A 128 9.28 1.84 9.13
N THR A 129 10.44 1.43 9.64
CA THR A 129 10.75 1.37 11.08
C THR A 129 11.52 2.60 11.51
N THR A 130 11.07 3.22 12.60
CA THR A 130 11.83 4.27 13.30
C THR A 130 12.82 3.62 14.27
N ASP A 131 14.07 4.11 14.30
CA ASP A 131 15.13 3.56 15.15
C ASP A 131 14.87 3.86 16.64
N ASN A 132 14.18 4.98 16.93
CA ASN A 132 13.82 5.40 18.27
C ASN A 132 12.31 5.61 18.42
N PRO A 133 11.50 4.54 18.51
CA PRO A 133 10.04 4.65 18.64
C PRO A 133 9.62 5.40 19.91
N ASN A 134 10.46 5.34 20.96
CA ASN A 134 10.20 6.02 22.21
C ASN A 134 10.34 7.55 22.14
N THR A 135 11.10 8.10 21.21
CA THR A 135 11.26 9.56 21.06
C THR A 135 10.43 10.12 19.91
N ASP A 136 9.85 9.24 19.08
CA ASP A 136 9.01 9.63 17.96
C ASP A 136 7.70 10.25 18.48
N ILE A 137 7.50 11.53 18.14
CA ILE A 137 6.33 12.32 18.56
C ILE A 137 5.06 11.71 17.98
N ALA A 138 5.10 11.22 16.74
CA ALA A 138 3.94 10.65 16.09
C ALA A 138 3.51 9.35 16.77
N PHE A 139 4.46 8.49 17.14
CA PHE A 139 4.18 7.26 17.89
C PHE A 139 3.65 7.56 19.30
N ARG A 140 4.19 8.58 19.98
CA ARG A 140 3.67 9.02 21.29
C ARG A 140 2.23 9.51 21.19
N LEU A 141 1.93 10.37 20.23
CA LEU A 141 0.56 10.87 20.00
C LEU A 141 -0.39 9.71 19.68
N LEU A 142 0.02 8.79 18.81
CA LEU A 142 -0.80 7.66 18.41
C LEU A 142 -1.04 6.70 19.59
N SER A 143 -0.03 6.50 20.43
CA SER A 143 -0.14 5.73 21.67
C SER A 143 -1.05 6.40 22.71
N GLN A 144 -1.09 7.74 22.74
CA GLN A 144 -1.95 8.52 23.64
C GLN A 144 -3.40 8.63 23.14
N VAL A 145 -3.65 8.45 21.85
CA VAL A 145 -5.03 8.39 21.33
C VAL A 145 -5.59 6.99 21.53
N PHE A 146 -4.84 5.96 21.13
CA PHE A 146 -5.38 4.60 21.09
C PHE A 146 -5.15 3.80 22.37
N GLY A 147 -4.14 4.13 23.19
CA GLY A 147 -3.91 3.48 24.48
C GLY A 147 -3.61 1.99 24.42
N ILE A 148 -3.12 1.47 23.29
CA ILE A 148 -2.79 0.05 23.12
C ILE A 148 -1.34 -0.18 23.54
N PRO A 149 -1.06 -1.02 24.56
CA PRO A 149 0.30 -1.30 24.99
C PRO A 149 1.14 -1.90 23.85
N ASP A 150 2.41 -1.45 23.74
CA ASP A 150 3.46 -2.02 22.88
C ASP A 150 3.24 -1.93 21.35
N LEU A 151 2.05 -1.54 20.89
CA LEU A 151 1.76 -1.43 19.46
C LEU A 151 2.68 -0.42 18.74
N PHE A 152 2.89 0.75 19.34
CA PHE A 152 3.72 1.82 18.76
C PHE A 152 5.13 1.88 19.34
N GLY A 153 5.57 0.85 20.08
CA GLY A 153 6.91 0.82 20.69
C GLY A 153 7.14 1.88 21.78
N THR A 154 6.06 2.46 22.30
CA THR A 154 6.04 3.43 23.40
C THR A 154 5.23 2.86 24.56
N THR A 155 5.74 2.97 25.78
CA THR A 155 4.96 2.61 26.98
C THR A 155 4.00 3.74 27.33
N VAL A 156 2.69 3.51 27.15
CA VAL A 156 1.67 4.44 27.63
C VAL A 156 1.57 4.29 29.15
N SER A 157 1.72 5.39 29.88
CA SER A 157 1.61 5.44 31.33
C SER A 157 0.14 5.25 31.75
N SER A 158 -0.25 3.99 31.98
CA SER A 158 -1.60 3.53 32.38
C SER A 158 -2.74 3.89 31.41
N PRO A 159 -3.67 2.96 31.11
CA PRO A 159 -4.86 3.28 30.33
C PRO A 159 -5.67 4.39 31.02
N THR A 160 -5.91 5.50 30.30
CA THR A 160 -6.83 6.53 30.77
C THR A 160 -8.28 6.05 30.61
N THR A 161 -9.23 6.65 31.33
CA THR A 161 -10.67 6.37 31.15
C THR A 161 -11.12 6.58 29.70
N PHE A 162 -10.50 7.51 28.98
CA PHE A 162 -10.73 7.74 27.57
C PHE A 162 -10.32 6.55 26.70
N HIS A 163 -9.15 5.94 26.96
CA HIS A 163 -8.72 4.74 26.23
C HIS A 163 -9.71 3.60 26.41
N THR A 164 -10.15 3.35 27.64
CA THR A 164 -11.13 2.31 27.95
C THR A 164 -12.47 2.56 27.25
N ALA A 165 -12.94 3.81 27.26
CA ALA A 165 -14.18 4.20 26.57
C ALA A 165 -14.06 3.97 25.05
N MET A 166 -12.93 4.33 24.45
CA MET A 166 -12.67 4.13 23.02
C MET A 166 -12.58 2.63 22.66
N HIS A 167 -11.91 1.80 23.47
CA HIS A 167 -11.87 0.35 23.27
C HIS A 167 -13.27 -0.27 23.39
N THR A 168 -14.07 0.21 24.34
CA THR A 168 -15.46 -0.25 24.51
C THR A 168 -16.33 0.14 23.32
N LEU A 169 -16.14 1.34 22.75
CA LEU A 169 -16.81 1.77 21.53
C LEU A 169 -16.46 0.86 20.34
N PHE A 170 -15.18 0.56 20.14
CA PHE A 170 -14.74 -0.35 19.07
C PHE A 170 -15.28 -1.76 19.26
N GLN A 171 -15.31 -2.25 20.50
CA GLN A 171 -15.89 -3.55 20.82
C GLN A 171 -17.39 -3.62 20.54
N TYR A 172 -18.12 -2.57 20.92
CA TYR A 172 -19.55 -2.48 20.67
C TYR A 172 -19.86 -2.51 19.17
N TYR A 173 -19.16 -1.69 18.39
CA TYR A 173 -19.33 -1.65 16.94
C TYR A 173 -18.91 -2.96 16.25
N SER A 174 -17.76 -3.53 16.65
CA SER A 174 -17.26 -4.78 16.09
C SER A 174 -18.23 -5.95 16.35
N THR A 175 -18.77 -6.04 17.56
CA THR A 175 -19.75 -7.08 17.92
C THR A 175 -21.06 -6.87 17.16
N GLY A 176 -21.52 -5.62 17.03
CA GLY A 176 -22.74 -5.30 16.27
C GLY A 176 -22.64 -5.71 14.80
N ILE A 177 -21.54 -5.38 14.12
CA ILE A 177 -21.36 -5.80 12.72
C ILE A 177 -21.17 -7.31 12.60
N LEU A 178 -20.52 -7.97 13.56
CA LEU A 178 -20.37 -9.43 13.55
C LEU A 178 -21.74 -10.14 13.54
N VAL A 179 -22.71 -9.64 14.31
CA VAL A 179 -24.08 -10.17 14.32
C VAL A 179 -24.77 -9.96 12.96
N ILE A 180 -24.66 -8.77 12.38
CA ILE A 180 -25.26 -8.49 11.05
C ILE A 180 -24.60 -9.36 9.98
N ALA A 181 -23.27 -9.48 10.02
CA ALA A 181 -22.51 -10.28 9.07
C ALA A 181 -22.87 -11.77 9.15
N SER A 182 -23.11 -12.32 10.34
CA SER A 182 -23.50 -13.73 10.49
C SER A 182 -24.85 -14.03 9.83
N ILE A 183 -25.82 -13.12 9.92
CA ILE A 183 -27.12 -13.22 9.22
C ILE A 183 -26.92 -13.19 7.70
N ILE A 184 -26.13 -12.23 7.20
CA ILE A 184 -25.82 -12.11 5.77
C ILE A 184 -25.13 -13.37 5.25
N ILE A 185 -24.20 -13.95 6.01
CA ILE A 185 -23.50 -15.18 5.64
C ILE A 185 -24.46 -16.36 5.58
N ALA A 186 -25.36 -16.50 6.55
CA ALA A 186 -26.37 -17.57 6.54
C ALA A 186 -27.24 -17.50 5.27
N TYR A 187 -27.63 -16.28 4.86
CA TYR A 187 -28.32 -16.04 3.60
C TYR A 187 -27.47 -16.45 2.39
N PHE A 188 -26.19 -16.05 2.33
CA PHE A 188 -25.31 -16.43 1.22
C PHE A 188 -25.06 -17.93 1.13
N VAL A 189 -24.91 -18.63 2.26
CA VAL A 189 -24.78 -20.09 2.29
C VAL A 189 -26.04 -20.73 1.71
N PHE A 190 -27.22 -20.28 2.11
CA PHE A 190 -28.48 -20.79 1.55
C PHE A 190 -28.59 -20.56 0.04
N VAL A 191 -28.26 -19.36 -0.45
CA VAL A 191 -28.27 -19.04 -1.88
C VAL A 191 -27.28 -19.91 -2.65
N VAL A 192 -26.05 -20.10 -2.14
CA VAL A 192 -25.05 -20.96 -2.77
C VAL A 192 -25.54 -22.40 -2.81
N LEU A 193 -26.10 -22.94 -1.72
CA LEU A 193 -26.65 -24.29 -1.69
C LEU A 193 -27.81 -24.44 -2.69
N ALA A 194 -28.72 -23.48 -2.76
CA ALA A 194 -29.83 -23.47 -3.72
C ALA A 194 -29.34 -23.44 -5.18
N GLU A 195 -28.34 -22.60 -5.50
CA GLU A 195 -27.76 -22.56 -6.85
C GLU A 195 -27.00 -23.85 -7.18
N THR A 196 -26.30 -24.44 -6.22
CA THR A 196 -25.61 -25.73 -6.42
C THR A 196 -26.60 -26.86 -6.72
N ALA A 197 -27.77 -26.87 -6.04
CA ALA A 197 -28.81 -27.86 -6.26
C ALA A 197 -29.45 -27.74 -7.65
N GLN A 198 -29.64 -26.52 -8.17
CA GLN A 198 -30.21 -26.30 -9.51
C GLN A 198 -29.22 -26.52 -10.65
N THR A 199 -27.95 -26.18 -10.45
CA THR A 199 -26.96 -26.17 -11.55
C THR A 199 -26.04 -27.40 -11.58
N GLY A 200 -25.98 -28.17 -10.49
CA GLY A 200 -25.12 -29.36 -10.36
C GLY A 200 -23.62 -29.05 -10.30
N THR A 201 -23.23 -27.78 -10.29
CA THR A 201 -21.83 -27.33 -10.16
C THR A 201 -21.63 -26.71 -8.77
N PRO A 202 -20.58 -27.10 -8.02
CA PRO A 202 -20.30 -26.50 -6.72
C PRO A 202 -20.10 -24.98 -6.86
N PHE A 203 -20.67 -24.20 -5.95
CA PHE A 203 -20.73 -22.72 -5.96
C PHE A 203 -21.62 -22.04 -7.03
N GLY A 204 -22.38 -22.78 -7.85
CA GLY A 204 -23.28 -22.20 -8.84
C GLY A 204 -22.57 -21.57 -10.04
N LYS A 205 -23.29 -21.28 -11.13
CA LYS A 205 -22.69 -20.72 -12.36
C LYS A 205 -22.49 -19.19 -12.33
N ARG A 206 -23.10 -18.50 -11.35
CA ARG A 206 -23.07 -17.04 -11.25
C ARG A 206 -21.86 -16.51 -10.47
N PHE A 207 -21.27 -17.32 -9.60
CA PHE A 207 -20.12 -16.93 -8.80
C PHE A 207 -18.81 -17.38 -9.44
N ASN A 208 -17.78 -16.55 -9.33
CA ASN A 208 -16.41 -16.97 -9.65
C ASN A 208 -15.95 -18.00 -8.61
N HIS A 209 -15.85 -19.27 -9.00
CA HIS A 209 -15.52 -20.41 -8.15
C HIS A 209 -14.22 -20.23 -7.33
N VAL A 210 -13.28 -19.42 -7.79
CA VAL A 210 -12.00 -19.19 -7.09
C VAL A 210 -12.08 -18.01 -6.14
N TRP A 211 -12.65 -16.88 -6.59
CA TRP A 211 -12.60 -15.64 -5.83
C TRP A 211 -13.69 -15.52 -4.76
N ALA A 212 -14.88 -16.07 -5.00
CA ALA A 212 -15.99 -15.94 -4.07
C ALA A 212 -15.73 -16.60 -2.70
N PRO A 213 -15.18 -17.83 -2.61
CA PRO A 213 -14.86 -18.45 -1.32
C PRO A 213 -13.72 -17.74 -0.58
N ILE A 214 -12.67 -17.33 -1.31
CA ILE A 214 -11.54 -16.59 -0.72
C ILE A 214 -12.03 -15.28 -0.11
N ARG A 215 -12.83 -14.51 -0.85
CA ARG A 215 -13.39 -13.24 -0.37
C ARG A 215 -14.23 -13.42 0.89
N LEU A 216 -15.03 -14.49 0.97
CA LEU A 216 -15.86 -14.79 2.13
C LEU A 216 -14.99 -15.06 3.37
N VAL A 217 -13.98 -15.92 3.24
CA VAL A 217 -13.07 -16.26 4.35
C VAL A 217 -12.28 -15.04 4.81
N VAL A 218 -11.77 -14.23 3.89
CA VAL A 218 -11.07 -12.98 4.22
C VAL A 218 -11.99 -12.00 4.94
N ALA A 219 -13.22 -11.80 4.45
CA ALA A 219 -14.19 -10.91 5.10
C ALA A 219 -14.51 -11.33 6.53
N ILE A 220 -14.68 -12.64 6.78
CA ILE A 220 -14.92 -13.18 8.12
C ILE A 220 -13.67 -13.02 8.99
N GLY A 221 -12.51 -13.41 8.46
CA GLY A 221 -11.23 -13.31 9.16
C GLY A 221 -10.92 -11.90 9.61
N LEU A 222 -11.33 -10.88 8.84
CA LEU A 222 -11.17 -9.45 9.14
C LEU A 222 -12.16 -8.91 10.20
N LEU A 223 -13.25 -9.63 10.46
CA LEU A 223 -14.35 -9.16 11.32
C LEU A 223 -14.32 -9.77 12.73
N ILE A 224 -13.58 -10.88 12.90
CA ILE A 224 -13.46 -11.56 14.19
C ILE A 224 -12.76 -10.63 15.20
N PRO A 225 -13.35 -10.42 16.39
CA PRO A 225 -12.69 -9.70 17.47
C PRO A 225 -11.51 -10.54 17.99
N VAL A 226 -10.32 -9.93 18.08
CA VAL A 226 -9.09 -10.64 18.46
C VAL A 226 -8.59 -10.25 19.85
N SER A 227 -8.40 -8.95 20.09
CA SER A 227 -7.78 -8.45 21.33
C SER A 227 -8.16 -6.98 21.56
N TYR A 228 -8.25 -6.58 22.84
CA TYR A 228 -8.68 -5.24 23.30
C TYR A 228 -10.04 -4.79 22.72
N GLY A 229 -10.91 -5.75 22.42
CA GLY A 229 -12.23 -5.47 21.83
C GLY A 229 -12.19 -5.04 20.36
N MET A 230 -11.03 -5.06 19.70
CA MET A 230 -10.91 -4.68 18.29
C MET A 230 -10.96 -5.89 17.36
N ASN A 231 -11.48 -5.69 16.14
CA ASN A 231 -11.37 -6.68 15.07
C ASN A 231 -10.00 -6.64 14.36
N SER A 232 -9.69 -7.71 13.64
CA SER A 232 -8.46 -7.81 12.85
C SER A 232 -8.34 -6.73 11.77
N ALA A 233 -9.44 -6.24 11.18
CA ALA A 233 -9.40 -5.11 10.24
C ALA A 233 -8.93 -3.79 10.89
N GLN A 234 -9.41 -3.49 12.10
CA GLN A 234 -8.97 -2.35 12.91
C GLN A 234 -7.50 -2.50 13.28
N TRP A 235 -7.06 -3.70 13.65
CA TRP A 235 -5.65 -4.00 13.90
C TRP A 235 -4.76 -3.78 12.68
N ILE A 236 -5.19 -4.20 11.48
CA ILE A 236 -4.48 -3.93 10.22
C ILE A 236 -4.40 -2.43 9.98
N THR A 237 -5.49 -1.69 10.22
CA THR A 237 -5.55 -0.24 10.04
C THR A 237 -4.54 0.47 10.97
N LEU A 238 -4.44 0.03 12.23
CA LEU A 238 -3.47 0.58 13.16
C LEU A 238 -2.02 0.26 12.79
N HIS A 239 -1.75 -0.94 12.25
CA HIS A 239 -0.43 -1.27 11.71
C HIS A 239 -0.09 -0.47 10.45
N ALA A 240 -1.07 -0.22 9.58
CA ALA A 240 -0.89 0.66 8.43
C ALA A 240 -0.56 2.08 8.88
N ALA A 241 -1.20 2.59 9.95
CA ALA A 241 -0.86 3.87 10.55
C ALA A 241 0.56 3.88 11.15
N LYS A 242 0.97 2.81 11.85
CA LYS A 242 2.34 2.64 12.37
C LYS A 242 3.37 2.71 11.25
N PHE A 243 3.16 1.95 10.17
CA PHE A 243 4.07 1.90 9.03
C PHE A 243 4.10 3.22 8.25
N GLY A 244 2.95 3.83 8.01
CA GLY A 244 2.87 5.14 7.35
C GLY A 244 3.56 6.24 8.16
N SER A 245 3.37 6.24 9.48
CA SER A 245 4.05 7.18 10.38
C SER A 245 5.56 6.94 10.44
N GLY A 246 6.01 5.68 10.52
CA GLY A 246 7.44 5.37 10.50
C GLY A 246 8.11 5.78 9.18
N PHE A 247 7.41 5.59 8.06
CA PHE A 247 7.86 6.09 6.75
C PHE A 247 7.96 7.62 6.71
N ALA A 248 7.00 8.33 7.27
CA ALA A 248 7.04 9.79 7.36
C ALA A 248 8.21 10.27 8.24
N THR A 249 8.45 9.64 9.40
CA THR A 249 9.57 9.97 10.29
C THR A 249 10.91 9.80 9.56
N GLN A 250 11.11 8.68 8.88
CA GLN A 250 12.33 8.43 8.12
C GLN A 250 12.50 9.43 6.98
N GLY A 251 11.42 9.74 6.25
CA GLY A 251 11.43 10.79 5.23
C GLY A 251 11.83 12.16 5.79
N TRP A 252 11.33 12.52 6.97
CA TRP A 252 11.67 13.79 7.63
C TRP A 252 13.12 13.85 8.12
N ILE A 253 13.65 12.75 8.62
CA ILE A 253 15.08 12.65 9.01
C ILE A 253 15.96 12.93 7.79
N ARG A 254 15.68 12.30 6.63
CA ARG A 254 16.46 12.53 5.40
C ARG A 254 16.34 13.96 4.88
N PHE A 255 15.15 14.55 4.98
CA PHE A 255 14.95 15.95 4.64
C PHE A 255 15.84 16.87 5.49
N ASN A 256 15.88 16.66 6.81
CA ASN A 256 16.71 17.46 7.72
C ASN A 256 18.21 17.24 7.47
N GLU A 257 18.64 16.00 7.22
CA GLU A 257 20.03 15.69 6.88
C GLU A 257 20.46 16.45 5.59
N ALA A 258 19.66 16.36 4.52
CA ALA A 258 19.94 17.05 3.26
C ALA A 258 19.96 18.59 3.40
N MET A 259 19.05 19.13 4.22
CA MET A 259 19.05 20.57 4.54
C MET A 259 20.28 20.99 5.34
N THR A 260 20.71 20.17 6.30
CA THR A 260 21.85 20.48 7.16
C THR A 260 23.15 20.46 6.35
N GLU A 261 23.31 19.50 5.45
CA GLU A 261 24.49 19.41 4.56
C GLU A 261 24.57 20.55 3.55
N SER A 262 23.43 21.00 2.99
CA SER A 262 23.41 21.94 1.87
C SER A 262 23.23 23.42 2.26
N TYR A 263 22.56 23.70 3.37
CA TYR A 263 22.09 25.06 3.70
C TYR A 263 22.66 25.61 5.01
N LEU A 264 23.07 24.75 5.93
CA LEU A 264 23.50 25.16 7.26
C LEU A 264 25.03 25.22 7.41
N GLY A 265 25.79 24.51 6.57
CA GLY A 265 27.23 24.41 6.75
C GLY A 265 27.59 23.84 8.13
N ASP A 266 28.88 23.82 8.46
CA ASP A 266 29.40 23.34 9.75
C ASP A 266 28.55 23.90 10.92
N THR A 267 28.01 23.02 11.77
CA THR A 267 27.01 23.35 12.81
C THR A 267 27.51 24.39 13.83
N ASP A 268 28.81 24.67 13.83
CA ASP A 268 29.45 25.71 14.64
C ASP A 268 29.29 27.14 14.08
N ASN A 269 28.81 27.32 12.84
CA ASN A 269 28.67 28.62 12.16
C ASN A 269 27.22 29.05 11.88
N LEU A 270 26.23 28.49 12.58
CA LEU A 270 24.82 28.86 12.37
C LEU A 270 24.52 30.26 12.92
N VAL A 271 24.28 31.21 12.00
CA VAL A 271 23.93 32.61 12.31
C VAL A 271 22.51 32.77 12.90
N ALA A 272 21.67 31.74 12.84
CA ALA A 272 20.37 31.73 13.49
C ALA A 272 20.02 30.34 14.02
N THR A 273 19.95 30.21 15.34
CA THR A 273 19.20 29.13 15.96
C THR A 273 17.70 29.39 15.74
N PRO A 274 16.92 28.40 15.28
CA PRO A 274 15.48 28.59 15.13
C PRO A 274 14.87 28.91 16.50
N ASN A 275 14.25 30.09 16.60
CA ASN A 275 13.47 30.50 17.75
C ASN A 275 12.29 29.54 17.88
N VAL A 276 12.36 28.62 18.84
CA VAL A 276 11.24 27.73 19.16
C VAL A 276 10.00 28.60 19.43
N PRO A 277 8.82 28.28 18.85
CA PRO A 277 7.61 29.02 19.15
C PRO A 277 7.39 29.02 20.66
N ARG A 278 7.08 30.19 21.22
CA ARG A 278 6.97 30.39 22.67
C ARG A 278 5.96 29.39 23.24
N LEU A 279 6.47 28.40 23.97
CA LEU A 279 5.70 27.40 24.74
C LEU A 279 4.59 28.04 25.59
N ARG A 280 4.71 29.33 25.92
CA ARG A 280 3.73 30.11 26.68
C ARG A 280 2.36 30.23 25.99
N GLU A 281 2.29 30.35 24.67
CA GLU A 281 0.99 30.44 23.97
C GLU A 281 0.26 29.10 23.99
N LEU A 282 0.99 28.01 23.70
CA LEU A 282 0.47 26.65 23.81
C LEU A 282 0.10 26.29 25.26
N ALA A 283 0.93 26.66 26.23
CA ALA A 283 0.68 26.44 27.65
C ALA A 283 -0.52 27.24 28.14
N ASN A 284 -0.69 28.50 27.71
CA ASN A 284 -1.87 29.30 28.04
C ASN A 284 -3.14 28.68 27.48
N PHE A 285 -3.14 28.28 26.21
CA PHE A 285 -4.28 27.62 25.59
C PHE A 285 -4.63 26.31 26.30
N MET A 286 -3.63 25.47 26.59
CA MET A 286 -3.82 24.20 27.31
C MET A 286 -4.28 24.41 28.75
N MET A 287 -3.80 25.46 29.43
CA MET A 287 -4.20 25.80 30.79
C MET A 287 -5.66 26.25 30.85
N ILE A 288 -6.09 27.09 29.89
CA ILE A 288 -7.49 27.52 29.75
C ILE A 288 -8.38 26.32 29.43
N ALA A 289 -8.00 25.48 28.47
CA ALA A 289 -8.78 24.29 28.11
C ALA A 289 -8.95 23.32 29.31
N LYS A 290 -7.89 23.14 30.11
CA LYS A 290 -7.93 22.32 31.35
C LYS A 290 -8.81 22.94 32.43
N ALA A 291 -8.74 24.26 32.60
CA ALA A 291 -9.57 24.98 33.56
C ALA A 291 -11.06 24.88 33.21
N CYS A 292 -11.42 25.06 31.93
CA CYS A 292 -12.79 24.90 31.46
C CYS A 292 -13.31 23.47 31.67
N LYS A 293 -12.48 22.45 31.41
CA LYS A 293 -12.84 21.05 31.68
C LYS A 293 -13.10 20.81 33.17
N TYR A 294 -12.23 21.29 34.05
CA TYR A 294 -12.37 21.10 35.49
C TYR A 294 -13.62 21.80 36.04
N ALA A 295 -13.91 23.03 35.58
CA ALA A 295 -15.11 23.75 35.95
C ALA A 295 -16.39 22.99 35.55
N TYR A 296 -16.41 22.43 34.33
CA TYR A 296 -17.52 21.60 33.86
C TYR A 296 -17.71 20.34 34.74
N GLU A 297 -16.62 19.65 35.09
CA GLU A 297 -16.67 18.45 35.93
C GLU A 297 -17.20 18.77 37.34
N VAL A 298 -16.75 19.87 37.97
CA VAL A 298 -17.25 20.33 39.28
C VAL A 298 -18.72 20.70 39.22
N GLN A 299 -19.17 21.34 38.13
CA GLN A 299 -20.57 21.72 37.97
C GLN A 299 -21.46 20.49 37.78
N THR A 300 -21.04 19.49 37.00
CA THR A 300 -21.77 18.21 36.90
C THR A 300 -21.77 17.41 38.20
N ALA A 301 -20.74 17.54 39.04
CA ALA A 301 -20.69 16.92 40.36
C ALA A 301 -21.59 17.61 41.40
N GLY A 302 -21.87 18.91 41.26
CA GLY A 302 -22.82 19.64 42.11
C GLY A 302 -24.30 19.36 41.78
N LEU A 303 -24.60 19.00 40.53
CA LEU A 303 -25.96 18.72 40.05
C LEU A 303 -26.55 17.39 40.54
N THR A 304 -25.76 16.51 41.15
CA THR A 304 -26.29 15.27 41.79
C THR A 304 -26.79 15.49 43.22
N THR A 305 -26.56 16.67 43.81
CA THR A 305 -26.88 16.95 45.22
C THR A 305 -27.99 17.96 45.49
N SER A 306 -28.48 18.69 44.48
CA SER A 306 -29.64 19.58 44.67
C SER A 306 -30.62 19.48 43.50
N GLY A 307 -31.73 18.76 43.74
CA GLY A 307 -32.94 18.97 42.94
C GLY A 307 -33.45 20.38 43.17
N GLY A 308 -33.56 21.17 42.10
CA GLY A 308 -34.15 22.51 42.12
C GLY A 308 -33.56 23.42 41.04
N ASP A 309 -34.37 23.61 39.99
CA ASP A 309 -34.35 24.68 38.99
C ASP A 309 -33.08 24.91 38.15
N ALA A 310 -33.16 24.42 36.90
CA ALA A 310 -32.29 24.80 35.80
C ALA A 310 -32.47 26.29 35.47
N ALA A 311 -31.58 27.13 36.00
CA ALA A 311 -31.37 28.45 35.44
C ALA A 311 -30.43 28.31 34.23
N ASP A 312 -30.95 28.68 33.05
CA ASP A 312 -30.19 28.94 31.84
C ASP A 312 -29.02 29.88 32.16
N ILE A 313 -27.79 29.38 32.06
CA ILE A 313 -26.60 30.22 32.09
C ILE A 313 -25.82 29.94 30.81
N ALA A 314 -26.08 30.79 29.82
CA ALA A 314 -25.29 30.86 28.60
C ALA A 314 -23.85 31.26 28.94
N ILE A 315 -22.91 30.32 28.76
CA ILE A 315 -21.49 30.66 28.71
C ILE A 315 -21.23 31.13 27.28
N GLU A 316 -21.31 32.43 27.06
CA GLU A 316 -20.82 33.04 25.82
C GLU A 316 -19.31 32.79 25.72
N ALA A 317 -18.95 31.82 24.88
CA ALA A 317 -17.60 31.63 24.39
C ALA A 317 -17.29 32.76 23.40
N TYR A 318 -16.80 33.89 23.89
CA TYR A 318 -16.22 34.93 23.03
C TYR A 318 -14.69 34.96 23.20
N LEU A 319 -14.04 34.47 22.14
CA LEU A 319 -12.64 34.66 21.68
C LEU A 319 -11.50 34.45 22.69
#